data_AF-A0A1G5PIZ6-F1
#
_entry.id   AF-A0A1G5PIZ6-F1
#
_cell.length_a   1.000
_cell.length_b   1.000
_cell.length_c   1.000
_cell.angle_alpha   90.00
_cell.angle_beta   90.00
_cell.angle_gamma   90.00
#
_symmetry.space_group_name_H-M   'P 1'
#
loop_
_entity.id
_entity.type
_entity.pdbx_description
1 polymer ?
#
loop_
_entity_poly.entity_id
_entity_poly.type
_entity_poly.pdbx_seq_one_letter_code
_entity_poly.pdbx_strand_id
1 'polypeptide(L)'
;MTEAGSNDCQGLSLQEQLQLKGLRKALASAGIPGEDLWLRYFSIGGMVGEYEVDAYLQSLHSLPPLQRDLLAHAANELIDELPARPRAPYTEQVPMSRPLLPGDGRQRK
;
A
#
# COMPACT_ATOMS: atom_id res chain seq x y z
N MET A 1 -9.33 39.42 -16.07
CA MET A 1 -8.01 39.59 -15.43
C MET A 1 -8.09 38.78 -14.15
N THR A 2 -7.83 37.48 -14.27
CA THR A 2 -8.04 36.51 -13.19
C THR A 2 -6.76 36.42 -12.38
N GLU A 3 -6.71 37.12 -11.26
CA GLU A 3 -5.72 36.86 -10.21
C GLU A 3 -6.07 35.53 -9.54
N ALA A 4 -5.44 34.45 -9.99
CA ALA A 4 -5.46 33.17 -9.31
C ALA A 4 -4.10 32.99 -8.62
N GLY A 5 -4.09 33.27 -7.32
CA GLY A 5 -3.24 32.62 -6.30
C GLY A 5 -1.79 32.39 -6.68
N SER A 6 -1.01 33.47 -6.75
CA SER A 6 0.43 33.36 -6.52
C SER A 6 0.68 33.05 -5.04
N ASN A 7 1.63 32.12 -4.82
CA ASN A 7 2.42 31.90 -3.61
C ASN A 7 1.85 30.98 -2.51
N ASP A 8 1.93 29.67 -2.72
CA ASP A 8 2.17 28.71 -1.62
C ASP A 8 3.57 28.13 -1.75
N CYS A 9 4.55 28.87 -1.21
CA CYS A 9 5.96 28.49 -1.14
C CYS A 9 6.33 27.87 0.24
N GLN A 10 5.37 27.30 0.99
CA GLN A 10 5.62 26.79 2.34
C GLN A 10 4.86 25.51 2.66
N GLY A 11 5.54 24.37 2.47
CA GLY A 11 5.18 23.08 3.05
C GLY A 11 3.95 22.39 2.44
N LEU A 12 3.96 21.05 2.46
CA LEU A 12 2.79 20.26 2.09
C LEU A 12 1.62 20.63 3.01
N SER A 13 0.44 20.85 2.44
CA SER A 13 -0.77 21.10 3.25
C SER A 13 -1.06 19.93 4.20
N LEU A 14 -1.80 20.15 5.30
CA LEU A 14 -2.17 19.07 6.24
C LEU A 14 -2.89 17.91 5.52
N GLN A 15 -3.80 18.23 4.60
CA GLN A 15 -4.52 17.23 3.80
C GLN A 15 -3.54 16.38 2.99
N GLU A 16 -2.60 17.03 2.31
CA GLU A 16 -1.58 16.36 1.51
C GLU A 16 -0.66 15.49 2.36
N GLN A 17 -0.24 15.96 3.54
CA GLN A 17 0.55 15.17 4.49
C GLN A 17 -0.21 13.93 4.97
N LEU A 18 -1.51 14.05 5.26
CA LEU A 18 -2.34 12.91 5.68
C LEU A 18 -2.51 11.90 4.54
N GLN A 19 -2.75 12.37 3.32
CA GLN A 19 -2.87 11.51 2.13
C GLN A 19 -1.56 10.78 1.84
N LEU A 20 -0.44 11.50 1.82
CA LEU A 20 0.90 10.93 1.63
C LEU A 20 1.24 9.91 2.72
N LYS A 21 0.96 10.22 3.98
CA LYS A 21 1.16 9.28 5.10
C LYS A 21 0.32 8.02 4.94
N GLY A 22 -0.93 8.15 4.50
CA GLY A 22 -1.81 7.03 4.20
C GLY A 22 -1.26 6.16 3.07
N LEU A 23 -0.88 6.79 1.96
CA LEU A 23 -0.27 6.15 0.79
C LEU A 23 0.99 5.35 1.18
N ARG A 24 1.94 5.99 1.88
CA ARG A 24 3.18 5.33 2.34
C ARG A 24 2.89 4.14 3.24
N LYS A 25 1.92 4.25 4.14
CA LYS A 25 1.51 3.14 5.01
C LYS A 25 0.92 1.99 4.20
N ALA A 26 0.09 2.27 3.20
CA ALA A 26 -0.53 1.27 2.34
C ALA A 26 0.55 0.48 1.57
N LEU A 27 1.46 1.19 0.88
CA LEU A 27 2.59 0.62 0.15
C LEU A 27 3.48 -0.25 1.06
N ALA A 28 3.89 0.29 2.21
CA ALA A 28 4.75 -0.42 3.16
C ALA A 28 4.06 -1.68 3.71
N SER A 29 2.74 -1.63 3.92
CA SER A 29 2.01 -2.82 4.38
C SER A 29 1.95 -3.89 3.29
N ALA A 30 1.72 -3.49 2.05
CA ALA A 30 1.53 -4.36 0.90
C ALA A 30 2.84 -4.87 0.29
N GLY A 31 3.97 -4.27 0.67
CA GLY A 31 5.28 -4.59 0.10
C GLY A 31 5.45 -4.08 -1.34
N ILE A 32 4.69 -3.05 -1.72
CA ILE A 32 4.72 -2.49 -3.08
C ILE A 32 5.90 -1.51 -3.18
N PRO A 33 6.87 -1.75 -4.08
CA PRO A 33 7.97 -0.83 -4.30
C PRO A 33 7.48 0.44 -5.03
N GLY A 34 8.22 1.54 -4.89
CA GLY A 34 7.88 2.82 -5.54
C GLY A 34 7.82 2.73 -7.07
N GLU A 35 8.66 1.90 -7.66
CA GLU A 35 8.71 1.63 -9.10
C GLU A 35 7.39 1.02 -9.63
N ASP A 36 6.83 0.02 -8.93
CA ASP A 36 5.56 -0.62 -9.31
C ASP A 36 4.40 0.35 -9.18
N LEU A 37 4.40 1.18 -8.13
CA LEU A 37 3.44 2.26 -7.98
C LEU A 37 3.52 3.22 -9.16
N TRP A 38 4.73 3.65 -9.53
CA TRP A 38 4.94 4.56 -10.65
C TRP A 38 4.48 3.95 -11.97
N LEU A 39 4.82 2.69 -12.26
CA LEU A 39 4.38 1.97 -13.46
C LEU A 39 2.86 1.88 -13.56
N ARG A 40 2.18 1.57 -12.45
CA ARG A 40 0.72 1.53 -12.41
C ARG A 40 0.12 2.93 -12.61
N TYR A 41 0.65 3.92 -11.91
CA TYR A 41 0.25 5.33 -12.02
C TYR A 41 0.42 5.88 -13.44
N PHE A 42 1.53 5.56 -14.10
CA PHE A 42 1.78 5.94 -15.49
C PHE A 42 0.75 5.28 -16.43
N SER A 43 0.46 3.99 -16.21
CA SER A 43 -0.50 3.24 -17.02
C SER A 43 -1.93 3.78 -16.95
N ILE A 44 -2.34 4.40 -15.84
CA ILE A 44 -3.67 5.02 -15.67
C ILE A 44 -3.74 6.48 -16.18
N GLY A 45 -2.66 7.00 -16.77
CA GLY A 45 -2.62 8.36 -17.32
C GLY A 45 -1.96 9.40 -16.41
N GLY A 46 -1.08 8.96 -15.52
CA GLY A 46 -0.20 9.84 -14.74
C GLY A 46 0.63 10.76 -15.64
N MET A 47 0.69 12.04 -15.32
CA MET A 47 1.42 13.05 -16.11
C MET A 47 2.80 13.40 -15.54
N VAL A 48 3.12 12.86 -14.37
CA VAL A 48 4.31 13.19 -13.58
C VAL A 48 5.38 12.11 -13.74
N GLY A 49 6.64 12.50 -13.76
CA GLY A 49 7.77 11.58 -13.90
C GLY A 49 8.04 10.75 -12.64
N GLU A 50 8.82 9.67 -12.79
CA GLU A 50 9.22 8.78 -11.69
C GLU A 50 9.89 9.54 -10.54
N TYR A 51 10.86 10.40 -10.87
CA TYR A 51 11.59 11.21 -9.89
C TYR A 51 10.69 12.17 -9.10
N GLU A 52 9.66 12.72 -9.73
CA GLU A 52 8.73 13.64 -9.08
C GLU A 52 7.78 12.87 -8.14
N VAL A 53 7.38 11.64 -8.53
CA VAL A 53 6.64 10.72 -7.66
C VAL A 53 7.51 10.33 -6.46
N ASP A 54 8.77 9.98 -6.66
CA ASP A 54 9.70 9.65 -5.58
C ASP A 54 9.93 10.83 -4.63
N ALA A 55 10.10 12.04 -5.19
CA ALA A 55 10.23 13.25 -4.40
C ALA A 55 8.95 13.53 -3.58
N TYR A 56 7.77 13.28 -4.15
CA TYR A 56 6.50 13.35 -3.43
C TYR A 56 6.43 12.32 -2.30
N LEU A 57 6.83 11.07 -2.56
CA LEU A 57 6.89 10.01 -1.55
C LEU A 57 7.83 10.37 -0.39
N GLN A 58 8.90 11.10 -0.68
CA GLN A 58 9.88 11.60 0.30
C GLN A 58 9.46 12.90 0.99
N SER A 59 8.27 13.43 0.69
CA SER A 59 7.78 14.72 1.17
C SER A 59 8.63 15.93 0.73
N LEU A 60 9.42 15.77 -0.34
CA LEU A 60 10.33 16.80 -0.87
C LEU A 60 9.68 17.65 -1.97
N HIS A 61 8.57 17.18 -2.54
CA HIS A 61 7.85 17.84 -3.62
C HIS A 61 6.34 17.77 -3.39
N SER A 62 5.61 18.81 -3.77
CA SER A 62 4.14 18.83 -3.72
C SER A 62 3.58 18.53 -5.10
N LEU A 63 2.54 17.70 -5.16
CA LEU A 63 1.89 17.34 -6.41
C LEU A 63 0.47 17.92 -6.50
N PRO A 64 -0.01 18.24 -7.72
CA PRO A 64 -1.39 18.64 -7.93
C PRO A 64 -2.37 17.61 -7.34
N PRO A 65 -3.52 18.02 -6.78
CA PRO A 65 -4.48 17.12 -6.13
C PRO A 65 -4.85 15.90 -6.99
N LEU A 66 -5.11 16.12 -8.29
CA LEU A 66 -5.43 15.04 -9.22
C LEU A 66 -4.32 13.97 -9.29
N GLN A 67 -3.05 14.37 -9.29
CA GLN A 67 -1.93 13.42 -9.37
C GLN A 67 -1.78 12.63 -8.08
N ARG A 68 -2.04 13.26 -6.92
CA ARG A 68 -2.07 12.58 -5.62
C ARG A 68 -3.18 11.54 -5.54
N ASP A 69 -4.35 11.87 -6.07
CA ASP A 69 -5.49 10.96 -6.13
C ASP A 69 -5.23 9.78 -7.09
N LEU A 70 -4.58 10.03 -8.23
CA LEU A 70 -4.16 8.98 -9.15
C LEU A 70 -3.11 8.05 -8.51
N LEU A 71 -2.13 8.58 -7.76
CA LEU A 71 -1.19 7.74 -7.01
C LEU A 71 -1.91 6.87 -5.95
N ALA A 72 -2.89 7.44 -5.24
CA ALA A 72 -3.70 6.68 -4.30
C ALA A 72 -4.52 5.59 -5.01
N HIS A 73 -5.10 5.90 -6.17
CA HIS A 73 -5.85 4.94 -6.96
C HIS A 73 -4.96 3.80 -7.47
N ALA A 74 -3.80 4.12 -8.03
CA ALA A 74 -2.81 3.13 -8.47
C ALA A 74 -2.36 2.21 -7.32
N ALA A 75 -2.10 2.76 -6.13
CA ALA A 75 -1.76 1.97 -4.96
C ALA A 75 -2.88 1.02 -4.54
N ASN A 76 -4.13 1.48 -4.57
CA ASN A 76 -5.28 0.65 -4.22
C ASN A 76 -5.48 -0.50 -5.22
N GLU A 77 -5.36 -0.25 -6.53
CA GLU A 77 -5.44 -1.30 -7.56
C GLU A 77 -4.36 -2.38 -7.34
N LEU A 78 -3.12 -1.97 -7.05
CA LEU A 78 -2.04 -2.92 -6.74
C LEU A 78 -2.30 -3.72 -5.46
N ILE A 79 -2.95 -3.12 -4.46
CA ILE A 79 -3.33 -3.81 -3.22
C ILE A 79 -4.46 -4.80 -3.46
N ASP A 80 -5.44 -4.44 -4.31
CA ASP A 80 -6.57 -5.29 -4.64
C ASP A 80 -6.17 -6.50 -5.49
N GLU A 81 -5.07 -6.40 -6.25
CA GLU A 81 -4.44 -7.52 -6.96
C GLU A 81 -3.75 -8.53 -6.02
N LEU A 82 -3.41 -8.14 -4.78
CA LEU A 82 -2.76 -9.04 -3.83
C LEU A 82 -3.77 -10.03 -3.21
N PRO A 83 -3.37 -11.31 -3.00
CA PRO A 83 -4.21 -12.25 -2.28
C PRO A 83 -4.49 -11.70 -0.87
N ALA A 84 -5.74 -11.85 -0.42
CA ALA A 84 -6.14 -11.43 0.92
C ALA A 84 -5.16 -11.99 1.96
N ARG A 85 -4.60 -11.13 2.81
CA ARG A 85 -3.62 -11.56 3.80
C ARG A 85 -4.23 -12.66 4.68
N PRO A 86 -3.47 -13.72 4.99
CA PRO A 86 -3.93 -14.75 5.89
C PRO A 86 -4.31 -14.11 7.22
N ARG A 87 -5.56 -14.32 7.66
CA ARG A 87 -6.01 -13.88 8.98
C ARG A 87 -5.43 -14.80 10.03
N ALA A 88 -5.11 -14.25 11.20
CA ALA A 88 -4.68 -15.06 12.33
C ALA A 88 -5.75 -16.13 12.63
N PRO A 89 -5.40 -17.42 12.70
CA PRO A 89 -6.35 -18.47 13.04
C PRO A 89 -6.85 -18.25 14.47
N TYR A 90 -8.15 -18.42 14.68
CA TYR A 90 -8.70 -18.47 16.04
C TYR A 90 -8.22 -19.72 16.75
N THR A 91 -8.18 -19.70 18.08
CA THR A 91 -7.86 -20.87 18.92
C THR A 91 -8.67 -22.12 18.52
N GLU A 92 -9.92 -21.95 18.09
CA GLU A 92 -10.79 -23.03 17.61
C GLU A 92 -10.35 -23.65 16.27
N GLN A 93 -9.62 -22.89 15.46
CA GLN A 93 -9.10 -23.31 14.15
C GLN A 93 -7.68 -23.87 14.23
N VAL A 94 -7.03 -23.73 15.39
CA VAL A 94 -5.75 -24.39 15.67
C VAL A 94 -6.10 -25.81 16.12
N PRO A 95 -5.90 -26.85 15.29
CA PRO A 95 -6.11 -28.22 15.73
C PRO A 95 -5.18 -28.45 16.92
N MET A 96 -5.76 -28.69 18.10
CA MET A 96 -5.04 -29.21 19.25
C MET A 96 -4.41 -30.51 18.77
N SER A 97 -3.11 -30.49 18.48
CA SER A 97 -2.35 -31.64 17.99
C SER A 97 -2.73 -32.84 18.84
N ARG A 98 -3.55 -33.75 18.30
CA ARG A 98 -3.91 -34.99 18.98
C ARG A 98 -2.58 -35.68 19.23
N PRO A 99 -2.15 -35.90 20.48
CA PRO A 99 -0.90 -36.58 20.72
C PRO A 99 -1.00 -37.94 20.05
N LEU A 100 -0.12 -38.21 19.08
CA LEU A 100 0.07 -39.54 18.54
C LEU A 100 0.58 -40.39 19.71
N LEU A 101 -0.34 -41.07 20.39
CA LEU A 101 0.00 -42.07 21.39
C LEU A 101 0.86 -43.14 20.69
N PRO A 102 2.10 -43.39 21.13
CA PRO A 102 2.86 -44.53 20.68
C PRO A 102 2.24 -45.77 21.32
N GLY A 103 1.49 -46.55 20.55
CA GLY A 103 1.02 -47.86 20.99
C GLY A 103 -0.37 -48.21 20.47
N ASP A 104 -0.45 -48.68 19.23
CA ASP A 104 -1.41 -49.74 18.92
C ASP A 104 -0.63 -50.96 18.43
N GLY A 105 0.02 -51.61 19.41
CA GLY A 105 0.63 -52.91 19.25
C GLY A 105 -0.46 -53.95 19.01
N ARG A 106 -0.94 -54.04 17.78
CA ARG A 106 -1.83 -55.13 17.35
C ARG A 106 -1.01 -56.21 16.67
N GLN A 107 -0.27 -56.98 17.48
CA GLN A 107 0.12 -58.34 17.12
C GLN A 107 -1.18 -59.13 16.90
N ARG A 108 -1.60 -59.26 15.64
CA ARG A 108 -2.63 -60.22 15.27
C ARG A 108 -1.94 -61.58 15.13
N LYS A 109 -2.44 -62.52 15.94
CA LYS A 109 -2.14 -63.96 15.94
C LYS A 109 -2.08 -64.56 14.55
#